data_AF-A0A553H283-F1
#
_entry.id   AF-A0A553H283-F1
#
_cell.length_a   1.000
_cell.length_b   1.000
_cell.length_c   1.000
_cell.angle_alpha   90.00
_cell.angle_beta   90.00
_cell.angle_gamma   90.00
#
_symmetry.space_group_name_H-M   'P 1'
#
loop_
_entity.id
_entity.type
_entity.pdbx_description
1 polymer ?
#
loop_
_entity_poly.entity_id
_entity_poly.type
_entity_poly.pdbx_seq_one_letter_code
_entity_poly.pdbx_strand_id
1 'polypeptide(L)'
;MSSPLMRAGVAGLLSLVLAAPAFAGPPGPGGPGGPGFGGPGPRHFEPGPRYGHGLPGAAREVWIGSTLYFLAAGTYYLWSANQQQYVVVSPPPAVQTVSQGNYEVIAYPSRGQPAELQARDRYECHTWAVGQSGFDPAAAQAAPPAGVSDLYRRALGACLSGRGYSIN
;
A
#
# COMPACT_ATOMS: atom_id res chain seq x y z
N MET A 1 49.73 -28.95 56.72
CA MET A 1 49.12 -28.01 57.69
C MET A 1 49.21 -26.62 57.07
N SER A 2 48.11 -26.02 56.59
CA SER A 2 47.97 -24.56 56.39
C SER A 2 46.61 -24.21 55.76
N SER A 3 45.78 -23.58 56.56
CA SER A 3 44.95 -22.43 56.21
C SER A 3 45.34 -21.32 57.22
N PRO A 4 45.00 -20.01 57.09
CA PRO A 4 43.93 -19.39 56.29
C PRO A 4 44.29 -17.97 55.74
N LEU A 5 43.25 -17.22 55.30
CA LEU A 5 43.03 -15.75 55.43
C LEU A 5 42.90 -14.89 54.15
N MET A 6 41.63 -14.74 53.75
CA MET A 6 40.85 -13.49 53.52
C MET A 6 41.57 -12.12 53.50
N ARG A 7 41.24 -11.31 52.47
CA ARG A 7 40.92 -9.83 52.44
C ARG A 7 41.29 -9.27 51.04
N ALA A 8 40.71 -8.24 50.44
CA ALA A 8 39.49 -7.42 50.53
C ALA A 8 39.67 -6.32 49.43
N GLY A 9 38.57 -5.83 48.82
CA GLY A 9 38.55 -4.64 47.93
C GLY A 9 38.92 -4.95 46.47
N VAL A 10 38.30 -4.39 45.43
CA VAL A 10 37.82 -3.00 45.27
C VAL A 10 36.64 -3.00 44.30
N ALA A 11 35.60 -2.22 44.64
CA ALA A 11 34.46 -1.92 43.79
C ALA A 11 34.88 -0.99 42.64
N GLY A 12 34.84 -1.48 41.40
CA GLY A 12 34.99 -0.67 40.19
C GLY A 12 33.63 -0.38 39.57
N LEU A 13 33.10 0.83 39.78
CA LEU A 13 31.95 1.37 39.06
C LEU A 13 32.31 1.54 37.58
N LEU A 14 31.84 0.63 36.73
CA LEU A 14 32.00 0.72 35.28
C LEU A 14 30.84 1.56 34.72
N SER A 15 31.03 2.88 34.66
CA SER A 15 30.11 3.82 34.02
C SER A 15 30.13 3.60 32.50
N LEU A 16 29.12 2.92 31.96
CA LEU A 16 28.91 2.75 30.53
C LEU A 16 28.22 4.01 29.98
N VAL A 17 28.99 4.91 29.37
CA VAL A 17 28.44 6.06 28.64
C VAL A 17 27.92 5.56 27.29
N LEU A 18 26.59 5.46 27.14
CA LEU A 18 25.97 5.22 25.84
C LEU A 18 26.10 6.48 24.98
N ALA A 19 26.99 6.44 23.98
CA ALA A 19 26.98 7.40 22.88
C ALA A 19 25.85 7.01 21.90
N ALA A 20 24.82 7.87 21.81
CA ALA A 20 23.79 7.76 20.78
C ALA A 20 24.34 8.29 19.44
N PRO A 21 24.19 7.58 18.31
CA PRO A 21 24.42 8.21 17.02
C PRO A 21 23.22 9.11 16.69
N ALA A 22 23.46 10.41 16.63
CA ALA A 22 22.53 11.37 16.06
C ALA A 22 22.54 11.19 14.53
N PHE A 23 21.54 10.49 13.99
CA PHE A 23 21.32 10.46 12.55
C PHE A 23 20.69 11.79 12.12
N ALA A 24 21.52 12.72 11.67
CA ALA A 24 21.07 13.91 10.96
C ALA A 24 20.49 13.48 9.60
N GLY A 25 19.17 13.59 9.44
CA GLY A 25 18.52 13.46 8.14
C GLY A 25 18.93 14.61 7.21
N PRO A 26 19.02 14.38 5.89
CA PRO A 26 19.41 15.43 4.95
C PRO A 26 18.34 16.54 4.86
N PRO A 27 18.75 17.80 4.63
CA PRO A 27 17.85 18.95 4.55
C PRO A 27 16.96 18.86 3.29
N GLY A 28 15.65 19.00 3.48
CA GLY A 28 14.70 19.15 2.40
C GLY A 28 14.85 20.53 1.73
N PRO A 29 14.84 20.62 0.38
CA PRO A 29 14.86 21.91 -0.29
C PRO A 29 13.46 22.54 -0.22
N GLY A 30 13.35 23.62 0.55
CA GLY A 30 12.27 24.60 0.40
C GLY A 30 12.61 25.55 -0.75
N GLY A 31 11.62 25.90 -1.56
CA GLY A 31 11.72 26.93 -2.58
C GLY A 31 10.35 27.35 -3.13
N PRO A 32 10.20 28.61 -3.58
CA PRO A 32 8.98 29.42 -3.41
C PRO A 32 8.02 29.40 -4.62
N GLY A 33 6.82 29.93 -4.42
CA GLY A 33 5.78 30.05 -5.44
C GLY A 33 6.16 30.87 -6.68
N GLY A 34 5.53 30.54 -7.81
CA GLY A 34 5.64 31.22 -9.11
C GLY A 34 4.57 30.72 -10.10
N PRO A 35 4.28 31.47 -11.18
CA PRO A 35 2.93 31.78 -11.65
C PRO A 35 2.29 30.77 -12.61
N GLY A 36 0.96 30.88 -12.73
CA GLY A 36 0.10 29.96 -13.46
C GLY A 36 0.44 29.74 -14.93
N PHE A 37 0.26 28.49 -15.34
CA PHE A 37 0.20 28.09 -16.75
C PHE A 37 -1.15 27.44 -17.00
N GLY A 38 -2.01 28.17 -17.71
CA GLY A 38 -3.21 27.61 -18.33
C GLY A 38 -2.78 26.66 -19.44
N GLY A 39 -2.64 25.38 -19.11
CA GLY A 39 -2.62 24.29 -20.09
C GLY A 39 -4.07 23.89 -20.41
N PRO A 40 -4.35 23.35 -21.61
CA PRO A 40 -5.63 22.71 -21.87
C PRO A 40 -5.80 21.59 -20.84
N GLY A 41 -6.81 21.72 -19.97
CA GLY A 41 -7.04 20.79 -18.87
C GLY A 41 -7.15 19.35 -19.35
N PRO A 42 -6.91 18.36 -18.47
CA PRO A 42 -7.15 16.96 -18.80
C PRO A 42 -8.57 16.86 -19.36
N ARG A 43 -8.74 16.17 -20.50
CA ARG A 43 -10.08 15.88 -21.02
C ARG A 43 -10.79 15.08 -19.93
N HIS A 44 -11.62 15.75 -19.16
CA HIS A 44 -12.45 15.12 -18.16
C HIS A 44 -13.28 14.11 -18.93
N PHE A 45 -13.10 12.81 -18.64
CA PHE A 45 -13.98 11.78 -19.15
C PHE A 45 -15.31 12.05 -18.46
N GLU A 46 -16.17 12.83 -19.11
CA GLU A 46 -17.43 13.28 -18.54
C GLU A 46 -18.24 12.02 -18.19
N PRO A 47 -18.57 11.79 -16.92
CA PRO A 47 -19.40 10.65 -16.54
C PRO A 47 -20.74 10.80 -17.27
N GLY A 48 -21.00 9.92 -18.22
CA GLY A 48 -22.23 9.95 -18.99
C GLY A 48 -23.49 9.83 -18.11
N PRO A 49 -24.68 10.10 -18.69
CA PRO A 49 -25.95 10.00 -17.98
C PRO A 49 -26.14 8.60 -17.39
N ARG A 50 -26.39 8.47 -16.08
CA ARG A 50 -26.46 7.17 -15.36
C ARG A 50 -27.57 6.21 -15.82
N TYR A 51 -28.44 6.66 -16.74
CA TYR A 51 -29.59 5.93 -17.24
C TYR A 51 -29.92 6.37 -18.68
N GLY A 52 -30.63 5.51 -19.42
CA GLY A 52 -31.02 5.79 -20.81
C GLY A 52 -29.89 5.58 -21.82
N HIS A 53 -30.01 6.17 -23.01
CA HIS A 53 -28.94 6.18 -24.02
C HIS A 53 -28.38 4.80 -24.43
N GLY A 54 -29.24 3.78 -24.45
CA GLY A 54 -28.87 2.39 -24.77
C GLY A 54 -28.33 1.57 -23.59
N LEU A 55 -28.30 2.16 -22.38
CA LEU A 55 -27.87 1.46 -21.17
C LEU A 55 -28.99 0.58 -20.59
N PRO A 56 -28.74 -0.70 -20.31
CA PRO A 56 -29.72 -1.55 -19.62
C PRO A 56 -30.04 -1.02 -18.21
N GLY A 57 -31.32 -1.06 -17.81
CA GLY A 57 -31.75 -0.53 -16.51
C GLY A 57 -31.15 -1.21 -15.28
N ALA A 58 -30.63 -2.44 -15.43
CA ALA A 58 -29.92 -3.17 -14.37
C ALA A 58 -28.38 -2.98 -14.42
N ALA A 59 -27.90 -1.98 -15.15
CA ALA A 59 -26.47 -1.70 -15.22
C ALA A 59 -25.93 -1.14 -13.91
N ARG A 60 -24.77 -1.65 -13.48
CA ARG A 60 -24.03 -1.15 -12.32
C ARG A 60 -22.78 -0.39 -12.74
N GLU A 61 -22.41 0.63 -11.97
CA GLU A 61 -21.17 1.38 -12.17
C GLU A 61 -19.96 0.58 -11.69
N VAL A 62 -18.92 0.53 -12.50
CA VAL A 62 -17.66 -0.16 -12.18
C VAL A 62 -16.50 0.70 -12.67
N TRP A 63 -15.63 1.08 -11.75
CA TRP A 63 -14.38 1.76 -12.08
C TRP A 63 -13.30 0.74 -12.40
N ILE A 64 -12.67 0.87 -13.57
CA ILE A 64 -11.51 0.07 -13.98
C ILE A 64 -10.41 1.03 -14.41
N GLY A 65 -9.32 1.09 -13.64
CA GLY A 65 -8.33 2.15 -13.78
C GLY A 65 -8.96 3.53 -13.50
N SER A 66 -8.84 4.46 -14.45
CA SER A 66 -9.42 5.81 -14.38
C SER A 66 -10.69 5.99 -15.20
N THR A 67 -11.26 4.91 -15.74
CA THR A 67 -12.43 4.96 -16.64
C THR A 67 -13.65 4.33 -15.95
N LEU A 68 -14.77 5.06 -15.96
CA LEU A 68 -16.06 4.59 -15.47
C LEU A 68 -16.74 3.73 -16.53
N TYR A 69 -16.94 2.45 -16.23
CA TYR A 69 -17.72 1.52 -17.04
C TYR A 69 -19.08 1.27 -16.40
N PHE A 70 -20.04 0.86 -17.22
CA PHE A 70 -21.31 0.32 -16.77
C PHE A 70 -21.41 -1.15 -17.16
N LEU A 71 -21.84 -2.01 -16.23
CA LEU A 71 -21.86 -3.45 -16.40
C LEU A 71 -23.29 -3.98 -16.25
N ALA A 72 -23.81 -4.61 -17.31
CA ALA A 72 -25.12 -5.25 -17.31
C ALA A 72 -25.03 -6.63 -17.96
N ALA A 73 -25.55 -7.68 -17.30
CA ALA A 73 -25.55 -9.06 -17.80
C ALA A 73 -24.18 -9.58 -18.32
N GLY A 74 -23.07 -9.09 -17.77
CA GLY A 74 -21.71 -9.46 -18.19
C GLY A 74 -21.15 -8.65 -19.37
N THR A 75 -21.90 -7.69 -19.90
CA THR A 75 -21.50 -6.80 -20.99
C THR A 75 -21.07 -5.44 -20.43
N TYR A 76 -19.92 -4.94 -20.90
CA TYR A 76 -19.37 -3.64 -20.52
C TYR A 76 -19.84 -2.56 -21.48
N TYR A 77 -20.24 -1.42 -20.93
CA TYR A 77 -20.70 -0.25 -21.65
C TYR A 77 -19.85 0.96 -21.27
N LEU A 78 -19.52 1.79 -22.27
CA LEU A 78 -18.82 3.05 -22.06
C LEU A 78 -19.60 4.20 -22.69
N TRP A 79 -19.60 5.36 -22.04
CA TRP A 79 -20.21 6.55 -22.60
C TRP A 79 -19.40 7.05 -23.81
N SER A 80 -20.04 7.11 -24.98
CA SER A 80 -19.51 7.77 -26.16
C SER A 80 -20.07 9.19 -26.25
N ALA A 81 -19.30 10.19 -25.84
CA ALA A 81 -19.72 11.59 -25.89
C ALA A 81 -20.04 12.07 -27.32
N ASN A 82 -19.38 11.49 -28.33
CA ASN A 82 -19.62 11.82 -29.74
C ASN A 82 -21.01 11.36 -30.21
N GLN A 83 -21.41 10.15 -29.84
CA GLN A 83 -22.69 9.58 -30.26
C GLN A 83 -23.80 9.75 -29.22
N GLN A 84 -23.49 10.37 -28.07
CA GLN A 84 -24.37 10.50 -26.91
C GLN A 84 -25.06 9.18 -26.53
N GLN A 85 -24.34 8.06 -26.65
CA GLN A 85 -24.86 6.73 -26.35
C GLN A 85 -23.83 5.82 -25.66
N TYR A 86 -24.34 4.83 -24.94
CA TYR A 86 -23.56 3.77 -24.35
C TYR A 86 -23.20 2.72 -25.41
N VAL A 87 -21.91 2.59 -25.68
CA VAL A 87 -21.41 1.60 -26.63
C VAL A 87 -20.95 0.36 -25.88
N VAL A 88 -21.30 -0.81 -26.40
CA VAL A 88 -20.76 -2.09 -25.92
C VAL A 88 -19.29 -2.13 -26.26
N VAL A 89 -18.46 -2.26 -25.22
CA VAL A 89 -17.02 -2.43 -25.38
C VAL A 89 -16.67 -3.86 -25.03
N SER A 90 -15.61 -4.39 -25.67
CA SER A 90 -14.99 -5.62 -25.15
C SER A 90 -14.60 -5.37 -23.69
N PRO A 91 -14.70 -6.40 -22.82
CA PRO A 91 -14.19 -6.28 -21.47
C PRO A 91 -12.79 -5.68 -21.56
N PRO A 92 -12.49 -4.57 -20.85
CA PRO A 92 -11.09 -4.17 -20.73
C PRO A 92 -10.34 -5.43 -20.30
N PRO A 93 -9.15 -5.71 -20.87
CA PRO A 93 -8.39 -6.88 -20.46
C PRO A 93 -8.39 -6.80 -18.96
N ALA A 94 -9.02 -7.78 -18.31
CA ALA A 94 -9.06 -7.79 -16.88
C ALA A 94 -7.60 -7.65 -16.51
N VAL A 95 -7.22 -6.51 -15.92
CA VAL A 95 -6.27 -6.58 -14.84
C VAL A 95 -7.03 -7.55 -13.95
N GLN A 96 -6.68 -8.83 -14.09
CA GLN A 96 -7.02 -9.85 -13.13
C GLN A 96 -6.50 -9.17 -11.89
N THR A 97 -7.41 -8.53 -11.15
CA THR A 97 -7.04 -7.81 -9.96
C THR A 97 -6.64 -8.98 -9.12
N VAL A 98 -5.34 -9.24 -9.09
CA VAL A 98 -4.78 -10.37 -8.40
C VAL A 98 -5.15 -10.02 -6.98
N SER A 99 -6.26 -10.61 -6.49
CA SER A 99 -7.08 -10.01 -5.45
C SER A 99 -6.14 -9.52 -4.37
N GLN A 100 -6.10 -8.20 -4.12
CA GLN A 100 -5.16 -7.67 -3.14
C GLN A 100 -5.40 -8.32 -1.77
N GLY A 101 -6.63 -8.79 -1.52
CA GLY A 101 -6.99 -9.61 -0.36
C GLY A 101 -6.30 -10.98 -0.27
N ASN A 102 -5.72 -11.51 -1.35
CA ASN A 102 -4.93 -12.76 -1.29
C ASN A 102 -3.52 -12.55 -0.71
N TYR A 103 -3.01 -11.32 -0.72
CA TYR A 103 -1.66 -10.95 -0.30
C TYR A 103 -1.66 -9.97 0.88
N GLU A 104 -2.81 -9.36 1.17
CA GLU A 104 -2.99 -8.50 2.33
C GLU A 104 -2.87 -9.32 3.63
N VAL A 105 -2.11 -8.76 4.56
CA VAL A 105 -2.07 -9.25 5.93
C VAL A 105 -2.96 -8.33 6.77
N ILE A 106 -4.03 -8.91 7.34
CA ILE A 106 -4.92 -8.17 8.23
C ILE A 106 -4.24 -8.06 9.59
N ALA A 107 -3.85 -6.83 9.95
CA ALA A 107 -3.14 -6.53 11.19
C ALA A 107 -3.87 -5.45 11.99
N TYR A 108 -4.04 -5.69 13.28
CA TYR A 108 -4.73 -4.82 14.22
C TYR A 108 -3.74 -4.12 15.16
N PRO A 109 -3.93 -2.82 15.45
CA PRO A 109 -3.04 -2.10 16.37
C PRO A 109 -3.16 -2.65 17.79
N SER A 110 -2.08 -3.17 18.36
CA SER A 110 -2.10 -3.73 19.73
C SER A 110 -1.76 -2.70 20.81
N ARG A 111 -1.31 -1.49 20.44
CA ARG A 111 -0.84 -0.45 21.38
C ARG A 111 -1.59 0.88 21.21
N GLY A 112 -2.74 0.87 20.55
CA GLY A 112 -3.51 2.09 20.29
C GLY A 112 -2.85 3.04 19.28
N GLN A 113 -2.13 2.51 18.30
CA GLN A 113 -1.51 3.31 17.24
C GLN A 113 -2.57 4.16 16.51
N PRO A 114 -2.38 5.49 16.33
CA PRO A 114 -3.33 6.33 15.61
C PRO A 114 -3.36 5.98 14.12
N ALA A 115 -4.47 6.28 13.43
CA ALA A 115 -4.67 5.92 12.02
C ALA A 115 -3.52 6.37 11.09
N GLU A 116 -2.98 7.58 11.30
CA GLU A 116 -1.82 8.09 10.56
C GLU A 116 -0.58 7.19 10.70
N LEU A 117 -0.31 6.71 11.92
CA LEU A 117 0.80 5.81 12.20
C LEU A 117 0.56 4.44 11.54
N GLN A 118 -0.67 3.95 11.58
CA GLN A 118 -1.04 2.69 10.92
C GLN A 118 -0.85 2.75 9.41
N ALA A 119 -1.26 3.85 8.78
CA ALA A 119 -1.08 4.05 7.34
C ALA A 119 0.42 4.06 6.97
N ARG A 120 1.23 4.83 7.72
CA ARG A 120 2.68 4.88 7.51
C ARG A 120 3.34 3.51 7.70
N ASP A 121 3.03 2.82 8.79
CA ASP A 121 3.59 1.51 9.10
C ASP A 121 3.21 0.47 8.03
N ARG A 122 1.95 0.48 7.55
CA ARG A 122 1.50 -0.39 6.45
C ARG A 122 2.29 -0.14 5.17
N TYR A 123 2.53 1.13 4.82
CA TYR A 123 3.31 1.49 3.63
C TYR A 123 4.78 1.07 3.75
N GLU A 124 5.42 1.36 4.89
CA GLU A 124 6.81 0.98 5.14
C GLU A 124 6.98 -0.54 5.14
N CYS A 125 6.04 -1.28 5.75
CA CYS A 125 6.07 -2.74 5.77
C CYS A 125 5.76 -3.37 4.41
N HIS A 126 4.87 -2.77 3.60
CA HIS A 126 4.69 -3.16 2.19
C HIS A 126 6.01 -3.03 1.44
N THR A 127 6.66 -1.87 1.52
CA THR A 127 7.93 -1.60 0.83
C THR A 127 9.01 -2.60 1.25
N TRP A 128 9.09 -2.91 2.55
CA TRP A 128 10.00 -3.93 3.05
C TRP A 128 9.69 -5.33 2.50
N ALA A 129 8.42 -5.73 2.48
CA ALA A 129 7.99 -7.03 1.96
C ALA A 129 8.25 -7.18 0.44
N VAL A 130 8.08 -6.10 -0.34
CA VAL A 130 8.49 -6.06 -1.74
C VAL A 130 10.00 -6.30 -1.86
N GLY A 131 10.81 -5.63 -1.04
CA GLY A 131 12.26 -5.82 -1.03
C GLY A 131 12.71 -7.24 -0.65
N GLN A 132 11.97 -7.92 0.23
CA GLN A 132 12.26 -9.31 0.61
C GLN A 132 11.84 -10.34 -0.45
N SER A 133 10.71 -10.10 -1.12
CA SER A 133 10.10 -11.09 -2.03
C SER A 133 10.39 -10.85 -3.51
N GLY A 134 10.77 -9.62 -3.89
CA GLY A 134 10.84 -9.20 -5.29
C GLY A 134 9.46 -9.07 -5.97
N PHE A 135 8.37 -9.10 -5.21
CA PHE A 135 7.01 -9.05 -5.72
C PHE A 135 6.24 -7.87 -5.11
N ASP A 136 5.64 -7.06 -5.99
CA ASP A 136 4.73 -5.99 -5.60
C ASP A 136 3.28 -6.31 -6.04
N PRO A 137 2.37 -6.63 -5.10
CA PRO A 137 0.97 -6.87 -5.42
C PRO A 137 0.21 -5.62 -5.89
N ALA A 138 0.75 -4.42 -5.69
CA ALA A 138 0.16 -3.18 -6.21
C ALA A 138 0.42 -2.99 -7.71
N ALA A 139 1.51 -3.56 -8.23
CA ALA A 139 1.89 -3.50 -9.64
C ALA A 139 1.60 -4.79 -10.43
N ALA A 140 1.21 -5.87 -9.73
CA ALA A 140 1.02 -7.18 -10.33
C ALA A 140 -0.19 -7.22 -11.29
N GLN A 141 0.04 -7.64 -12.54
CA GLN A 141 -1.05 -7.96 -13.49
C GLN A 141 -1.39 -9.46 -13.55
N ALA A 142 -0.56 -10.32 -12.94
CA ALA A 142 -0.72 -11.77 -12.91
C ALA A 142 -0.27 -12.33 -11.55
N ALA A 143 -0.77 -13.53 -11.22
CA ALA A 143 -0.41 -14.20 -9.98
C ALA A 143 1.08 -14.60 -9.98
N PRO A 144 1.84 -14.26 -8.92
CA PRO A 144 3.21 -14.72 -8.78
C PRO A 144 3.24 -16.22 -8.43
N PRO A 145 4.42 -16.88 -8.53
CA PRO A 145 4.62 -18.20 -7.97
C PRO A 145 4.26 -18.24 -6.47
N ALA A 146 3.68 -19.35 -6.01
CA ALA A 146 3.19 -19.48 -4.63
C ALA A 146 4.27 -19.17 -3.57
N GLY A 147 5.51 -19.59 -3.79
CA GLY A 147 6.61 -19.30 -2.87
C GLY A 147 6.94 -17.80 -2.73
N VAL A 148 6.75 -17.03 -3.80
CA VAL A 148 7.02 -15.58 -3.81
C VAL A 148 5.92 -14.82 -3.06
N SER A 149 4.66 -15.14 -3.31
CA SER A 149 3.54 -14.56 -2.56
C SER A 149 3.55 -14.98 -1.08
N ASP A 150 3.97 -16.21 -0.77
CA ASP A 150 4.17 -16.67 0.61
C ASP A 150 5.27 -15.88 1.32
N LEU A 151 6.40 -15.65 0.65
CA LEU A 151 7.50 -14.86 1.19
C LEU A 151 7.05 -13.41 1.44
N TYR A 152 6.33 -12.81 0.49
CA TYR A 152 5.76 -11.47 0.66
C TYR A 152 4.85 -11.38 1.90
N ARG A 153 3.90 -12.32 2.06
CA ARG A 153 2.97 -12.31 3.20
C ARG A 153 3.69 -12.49 4.54
N ARG A 154 4.65 -13.41 4.60
CA ARG A 154 5.45 -13.62 5.83
C ARG A 154 6.28 -12.39 6.18
N ALA A 155 6.89 -11.75 5.19
CA ALA A 155 7.62 -10.51 5.40
C ALA A 155 6.70 -9.39 5.88
N LEU A 156 5.60 -9.13 5.17
CA LEU A 156 4.64 -8.11 5.57
C LEU A 156 4.14 -8.32 7.01
N GLY A 157 3.81 -9.56 7.36
CA GLY A 157 3.40 -9.92 8.71
C GLY A 157 4.49 -9.76 9.77
N ALA A 158 5.73 -10.16 9.48
CA ALA A 158 6.84 -10.00 10.41
C ALA A 158 7.13 -8.52 10.72
N CYS A 159 7.09 -7.65 9.71
CA CYS A 159 7.27 -6.21 9.90
C CYS A 159 6.17 -5.60 10.76
N LEU A 160 4.90 -5.90 10.46
CA LEU A 160 3.76 -5.41 11.23
C LEU A 160 3.79 -5.94 12.67
N SER A 161 4.13 -7.21 12.86
CA SER A 161 4.28 -7.79 14.21
C SER A 161 5.36 -7.07 15.02
N GLY A 162 6.52 -6.78 14.41
CA GLY A 162 7.61 -6.02 15.03
C GLY A 162 7.22 -4.58 15.41
N ARG A 163 6.23 -4.01 14.73
CA ARG A 163 5.66 -2.68 15.03
C ARG A 163 4.51 -2.72 16.04
N GLY A 164 4.23 -3.89 16.62
CA GLY A 164 3.21 -4.06 17.65
C GLY A 164 1.79 -4.08 17.08
N TYR A 165 1.63 -4.66 15.89
CA TYR A 165 0.34 -5.08 15.38
C TYR A 165 0.15 -6.58 15.64
N SER A 166 -1.08 -6.98 15.93
CA SER A 166 -1.47 -8.39 16.04
C SER A 166 -2.07 -8.86 14.73
N ILE A 167 -1.63 -10.01 14.25
CA ILE A 167 -2.10 -10.65 13.02
C ILE A 167 -2.91 -11.89 13.41
N ASN A 168 -4.09 -12.06 12.83
CA ASN A 168 -4.94 -13.26 12.96
C ASN A 168 -5.07 -13.97 11.62
#